data_AF-A0A926TTI3-F1
#
_entry.id   AF-A0A926TTI3-F1
#
_cell.length_a   1.000
_cell.length_b   1.000
_cell.length_c   1.000
_cell.angle_alpha   90.00
_cell.angle_beta   90.00
_cell.angle_gamma   90.00
#
_symmetry.space_group_name_H-M   'P 1'
#
loop_
_entity.id
_entity.type
_entity.pdbx_description
1 polymer ?
#
loop_
_entity_poly.entity_id
_entity_poly.type
_entity_poly.pdbx_seq_one_letter_code
_entity_poly.pdbx_strand_id
1 'polypeptide(L)'
;MHIDRLDHLVLTVRSIQATCDFYTCTLGLEVITFGKDRKALRFGQQKINLHEAGNEFEPKALQPSPGSADLCFITTVLLEDAIAHLHFCAVELLGDAVERTGAIGSLRSIYFRDPDGNLIELSNCL
;
A
#
# COMPACT_ATOMS: atom_id res chain seq x y z
N MET A 1 -7.72 25.53 11.10
CA MET A 1 -6.73 24.48 10.84
C MET A 1 -6.88 24.07 9.39
N HIS A 2 -5.80 24.03 8.62
CA HIS A 2 -5.80 23.68 7.19
C HIS A 2 -4.76 22.58 6.97
N ILE A 3 -5.19 21.44 6.43
CA ILE A 3 -4.33 20.28 6.16
C ILE A 3 -4.05 20.25 4.66
N ASP A 4 -2.77 20.07 4.30
CA ASP A 4 -2.32 20.09 2.91
C ASP A 4 -2.38 18.69 2.26
N ARG A 5 -1.79 17.68 2.90
CA ARG A 5 -1.71 16.30 2.38
C ARG A 5 -1.43 15.27 3.47
N LEU A 6 -1.62 14.00 3.14
CA LEU A 6 -1.13 12.88 3.95
C LEU A 6 0.37 12.66 3.67
N ASP A 7 1.22 12.81 4.69
CA ASP A 7 2.67 12.57 4.57
C ASP A 7 3.00 11.07 4.58
N HIS A 8 2.49 10.37 5.59
CA HIS A 8 2.64 8.94 5.75
C HIS A 8 1.51 8.35 6.57
N LEU A 9 1.44 7.01 6.57
CA LEU A 9 0.62 6.23 7.48
C LEU A 9 1.46 5.10 8.10
N VAL A 10 0.87 4.37 9.05
CA VAL A 10 1.50 3.20 9.67
C VAL A 10 0.66 1.97 9.34
N LEU A 11 1.29 0.93 8.81
CA LEU A 11 0.70 -0.41 8.77
C LEU A 11 1.26 -1.24 9.92
N THR A 12 0.36 -1.87 10.68
CA THR A 12 0.72 -2.96 11.58
C THR A 12 0.66 -4.25 10.79
N VAL A 13 1.74 -5.02 10.77
CA VAL A 13 1.90 -6.19 9.89
C VAL A 13 2.40 -7.40 10.67
N ARG A 14 2.08 -8.61 10.22
CA ARG A 14 2.55 -9.84 10.88
C ARG A 14 4.04 -10.10 10.64
N SER A 15 4.58 -9.65 9.51
CA SER A 15 6.01 -9.79 9.20
C SER A 15 6.48 -8.64 8.34
N ILE A 16 7.37 -7.81 8.89
CA ILE A 16 7.95 -6.67 8.16
C ILE A 16 8.65 -7.15 6.88
N GLN A 17 9.36 -8.28 6.93
CA GLN A 17 10.07 -8.81 5.78
C GLN A 17 9.11 -9.20 4.66
N ALA A 18 8.06 -9.97 4.97
CA ALA A 18 7.07 -10.40 3.97
C ALA A 18 6.35 -9.19 3.33
N THR A 19 5.99 -8.19 4.15
CA THR A 19 5.40 -6.94 3.67
C THR A 19 6.37 -6.19 2.75
N CYS A 20 7.63 -6.06 3.14
CA CYS A 20 8.66 -5.41 2.32
C CYS A 20 8.83 -6.10 0.96
N ASP A 21 9.02 -7.42 0.97
CA ASP A 21 9.21 -8.21 -0.26
C ASP A 21 7.98 -8.08 -1.17
N PHE A 22 6.78 -8.18 -0.61
CA PHE A 22 5.54 -8.03 -1.37
C PHE A 22 5.47 -6.67 -2.05
N TYR A 23 5.59 -5.58 -1.29
CA TYR A 23 5.38 -4.23 -1.82
C TYR A 23 6.52 -3.78 -2.76
N THR A 24 7.74 -4.26 -2.56
CA THR A 24 8.85 -4.03 -3.50
C THR A 24 8.63 -4.80 -4.79
N CYS A 25 8.25 -6.08 -4.74
CA CYS A 25 8.03 -6.88 -5.94
C CYS A 25 6.79 -6.45 -6.74
N THR A 26 5.68 -6.17 -6.07
CA THR A 26 4.39 -5.91 -6.72
C THR A 26 4.20 -4.46 -7.14
N LEU A 27 4.55 -3.51 -6.28
CA LEU A 27 4.32 -2.08 -6.50
C LEU A 27 5.61 -1.27 -6.72
N GLY A 28 6.78 -1.91 -6.69
CA GLY A 28 8.06 -1.21 -6.88
C GLY A 28 8.41 -0.25 -5.74
N LEU A 29 7.80 -0.42 -4.57
CA LEU A 29 8.06 0.42 -3.40
C LEU A 29 9.49 0.22 -2.88
N GLU A 30 10.13 1.31 -2.49
CA GLU A 30 11.50 1.27 -1.97
C GLU A 30 11.51 1.04 -0.46
N VAL A 31 12.19 -0.01 0.00
CA VAL A 31 12.43 -0.24 1.42
C VAL A 31 13.49 0.73 1.92
N ILE A 32 13.12 1.59 2.86
CA ILE A 32 14.04 2.48 3.56
C ILE A 32 14.16 2.09 5.03
N THR A 33 15.36 2.28 5.58
CA THR A 33 15.64 2.10 7.02
C THR A 33 15.97 3.44 7.64
N PHE A 34 15.37 3.75 8.78
CA PHE A 34 15.59 5.03 9.46
C PHE A 34 15.50 4.90 10.98
N GLY A 35 16.12 5.84 11.70
CA GLY A 35 16.18 5.80 13.16
C GLY A 35 16.85 4.51 13.66
N LYS A 36 16.27 3.90 14.71
CA LYS A 36 16.73 2.65 15.31
C LYS A 36 16.16 1.44 14.53
N ASP A 37 16.64 1.23 13.31
CA ASP A 37 16.26 0.11 12.43
C ASP A 37 14.78 0.02 12.04
N ARG A 38 14.05 1.14 12.09
CA ARG A 38 12.66 1.18 11.64
C ARG A 38 12.61 1.05 10.12
N LYS A 39 11.67 0.24 9.63
CA LYS A 39 11.44 0.03 8.19
C LYS A 39 10.24 0.83 7.71
N ALA A 40 10.35 1.35 6.49
CA ALA A 40 9.24 1.94 5.76
C ALA A 40 9.33 1.65 4.26
N LEU A 41 8.20 1.79 3.58
CA LEU A 41 8.04 1.67 2.14
C LEU A 41 7.81 3.04 1.54
N ARG A 42 8.73 3.52 0.70
CA ARG A 42 8.70 4.85 0.07
C ARG A 42 8.17 4.77 -1.36
N PHE A 43 7.29 5.70 -1.71
CA PHE A 43 6.77 5.94 -3.06
C PHE A 43 6.53 7.44 -3.28
N GLY A 44 6.91 7.95 -4.44
CA GLY A 44 6.79 9.38 -4.73
C GLY A 44 7.42 10.24 -3.63
N GLN A 45 6.61 11.07 -2.97
CA GLN A 45 7.02 11.92 -1.84
C GLN A 45 6.39 11.49 -0.50
N GLN A 46 5.92 10.24 -0.41
CA GLN A 46 5.20 9.68 0.74
C GLN A 46 5.85 8.37 1.18
N LYS A 47 5.43 7.87 2.35
CA LYS A 47 5.84 6.54 2.81
C LYS A 47 4.78 5.84 3.66
N ILE A 48 4.97 4.54 3.85
CA ILE A 48 4.25 3.72 4.82
C ILE A 48 5.27 3.22 5.83
N ASN A 49 5.14 3.61 7.10
CA ASN A 49 5.93 3.03 8.18
C ASN A 49 5.37 1.65 8.54
N LEU A 50 6.25 0.70 8.84
CA LEU A 50 5.86 -0.66 9.22
C LEU A 50 6.14 -0.90 10.69
N HIS A 51 5.11 -1.33 11.41
CA HIS A 51 5.20 -1.83 12.77
C HIS A 51 4.85 -3.32 12.75
N GLU A 52 5.64 -4.16 13.40
CA GLU A 52 5.32 -5.58 13.52
C GLU A 52 4.32 -5.81 14.66
N ALA A 53 3.29 -6.62 14.43
CA ALA A 53 2.26 -6.92 15.42
C ALA A 53 2.87 -7.54 16.68
N GLY A 54 2.54 -6.99 17.85
CA GLY A 54 3.12 -7.34 19.14
C GLY A 54 4.44 -6.64 19.47
N ASN A 55 5.06 -5.96 18.49
CA ASN A 55 6.32 -5.21 18.61
C ASN A 55 6.15 -3.76 18.13
N GLU A 56 4.97 -3.16 18.29
CA GLU A 56 4.73 -1.82 17.77
C GLU A 56 5.38 -0.73 18.63
N PHE A 57 5.78 0.37 17.99
CA PHE A 57 6.29 1.55 18.69
C PHE A 57 5.17 2.44 19.19
N GLU A 58 5.35 3.05 20.37
CA GLU A 58 4.46 4.08 20.90
C GLU A 58 4.85 5.49 20.41
N PRO A 59 3.88 6.40 20.18
CA PRO A 59 2.43 6.15 20.20
C PRO A 59 1.95 5.41 18.94
N LYS A 60 0.83 4.71 19.05
CA LYS A 60 0.17 3.98 17.94
C LYS A 60 -1.34 4.13 17.95
N ALA A 61 -2.00 3.55 16.93
CA ALA A 61 -3.46 3.45 16.90
C ALA A 61 -3.97 2.70 18.14
N LEU A 62 -5.21 3.00 18.57
CA LEU A 62 -5.81 2.35 19.75
C LEU A 62 -5.94 0.82 19.58
N GLN A 63 -6.20 0.36 18.36
CA GLN A 63 -6.35 -1.05 18.01
C GLN A 63 -5.51 -1.37 16.76
N PRO A 64 -4.17 -1.47 16.89
CA PRO A 64 -3.29 -1.78 15.77
C PRO A 64 -3.59 -3.20 15.28
N SER A 65 -4.06 -3.32 14.04
CA SER A 65 -4.61 -4.57 13.52
C SER A 65 -4.04 -4.85 12.13
N PRO A 66 -3.33 -5.97 11.93
CA PRO A 66 -2.96 -6.41 10.58
C PRO A 66 -4.20 -6.66 9.72
N GLY A 67 -4.13 -6.27 8.45
CA GLY A 67 -5.20 -6.46 7.48
C GLY A 67 -6.36 -5.46 7.58
N SER A 68 -6.24 -4.42 8.41
CA SER A 68 -7.31 -3.44 8.62
C SER A 68 -7.29 -2.26 7.65
N ALA A 69 -6.29 -2.16 6.77
CA ALA A 69 -6.15 -1.04 5.86
C ALA A 69 -6.87 -1.29 4.52
N ASP A 70 -7.37 -0.20 3.95
CA ASP A 70 -7.97 -0.12 2.63
C ASP A 70 -7.38 1.12 1.95
N LEU A 71 -6.52 0.91 0.96
CA LEU A 71 -5.63 1.94 0.41
C LEU A 71 -5.74 2.00 -1.11
N CYS A 72 -5.93 3.20 -1.65
CA CYS A 72 -5.89 3.46 -3.07
C CYS A 72 -4.61 4.19 -3.47
N PHE A 73 -3.88 3.63 -4.44
CA PHE A 73 -2.67 4.20 -5.03
C PHE A 73 -2.91 4.59 -6.47
N ILE A 74 -2.43 5.78 -6.83
CA ILE A 74 -2.40 6.23 -8.23
C ILE A 74 -1.07 5.84 -8.85
N THR A 75 -1.11 5.23 -10.02
CA THR A 75 0.07 4.92 -10.83
C THR A 75 -0.03 5.59 -12.19
N THR A 76 1.12 5.92 -12.79
CA THR A 76 1.24 6.37 -14.17
C THR A 76 1.46 5.21 -15.15
N VAL A 77 1.68 3.99 -14.64
CA VAL A 77 1.75 2.76 -15.44
C VAL A 77 0.35 2.42 -15.93
N LEU A 78 0.20 2.03 -17.19
CA LEU A 78 -1.09 1.60 -17.73
C LEU A 78 -1.62 0.41 -16.93
N LEU A 79 -2.92 0.42 -16.63
CA LEU A 79 -3.52 -0.60 -15.78
C LEU A 79 -3.35 -2.02 -16.36
N GLU A 80 -3.35 -2.16 -17.68
CA GLU A 80 -3.08 -3.42 -18.39
C GLU A 80 -1.68 -3.97 -18.08
N ASP A 81 -0.66 -3.11 -18.08
CA ASP A 81 0.71 -3.50 -17.77
C ASP A 81 0.85 -3.85 -16.29
N ALA A 82 0.17 -3.09 -15.42
CA ALA A 82 0.12 -3.37 -13.98
C ALA A 82 -0.56 -4.72 -13.68
N ILE A 83 -1.67 -5.04 -14.35
CA ILE A 83 -2.35 -6.34 -14.25
C ILE A 83 -1.41 -7.47 -14.65
N ALA A 84 -0.74 -7.33 -15.80
CA ALA A 84 0.20 -8.34 -16.28
C ALA A 84 1.36 -8.57 -15.30
N HIS A 85 1.91 -7.49 -14.73
CA HIS A 85 2.95 -7.54 -13.71
C HIS A 85 2.47 -8.24 -12.42
N LEU A 86 1.28 -7.89 -11.92
CA LEU A 86 0.72 -8.52 -10.73
C LEU A 86 0.48 -10.02 -10.93
N HIS A 87 -0.01 -10.44 -12.11
CA HIS A 87 -0.11 -11.85 -12.45
C HIS A 87 1.24 -12.55 -12.52
N PHE A 88 2.27 -11.89 -13.07
CA PHE A 88 3.64 -12.43 -13.06
C PHE A 88 4.17 -12.61 -11.63
N CYS A 89 3.83 -11.71 -10.71
CA CYS A 89 4.11 -11.83 -9.28
C CYS A 89 3.20 -12.82 -8.53
N ALA A 90 2.34 -13.57 -9.23
CA ALA A 90 1.36 -14.50 -8.66
C ALA A 90 0.37 -13.85 -7.67
N VAL A 91 0.02 -12.59 -7.89
CA VAL A 91 -1.02 -11.88 -7.14
C VAL A 91 -2.39 -12.16 -7.76
N GLU A 92 -3.33 -12.58 -6.93
CA GLU A 92 -4.73 -12.77 -7.31
C GLU A 92 -5.47 -11.41 -7.28
N LEU A 93 -6.08 -11.05 -8.41
CA LEU A 93 -6.93 -9.87 -8.52
C LEU A 93 -8.36 -10.18 -8.05
N LEU A 94 -8.98 -9.24 -7.36
CA LEU A 94 -10.35 -9.30 -6.87
C LEU A 94 -11.33 -8.81 -7.94
N GLY A 95 -11.34 -9.47 -9.10
CA GLY A 95 -12.17 -9.15 -10.25
C GLY A 95 -11.49 -8.28 -11.30
N ASP A 96 -12.28 -7.83 -12.28
CA ASP A 96 -11.81 -7.02 -13.40
C ASP A 96 -11.62 -5.54 -13.03
N ALA A 97 -10.95 -4.78 -13.91
CA ALA A 97 -10.83 -3.34 -13.79
C ALA A 97 -12.20 -2.65 -13.87
N VAL A 98 -12.44 -1.71 -12.96
CA VAL A 98 -13.73 -1.05 -12.76
C VAL A 98 -13.57 0.44 -12.54
N GLU A 99 -14.57 1.22 -12.93
CA GLU A 99 -14.59 2.66 -12.65
C GLU A 99 -14.89 2.95 -11.18
N ARG A 100 -14.22 3.95 -10.63
CA ARG A 100 -14.35 4.41 -9.24
C ARG A 100 -14.30 5.92 -9.15
N THR A 101 -14.78 6.44 -8.02
CA THR A 101 -14.66 7.86 -7.69
C THR A 101 -13.42 8.08 -6.84
N GLY A 102 -12.43 8.75 -7.41
CA GLY A 102 -11.24 9.19 -6.68
C GLY A 102 -11.44 10.55 -6.02
N ALA A 103 -10.42 11.00 -5.30
CA ALA A 103 -10.45 12.28 -4.60
C ALA A 103 -10.54 13.50 -5.53
N ILE A 104 -10.06 13.40 -6.78
CA ILE A 104 -9.98 14.51 -7.74
C ILE A 104 -10.72 14.25 -9.06
N GLY A 105 -11.35 13.09 -9.23
CA GLY A 105 -11.97 12.70 -10.49
C GLY A 105 -12.25 11.20 -10.57
N SER A 106 -12.69 10.75 -11.73
CA SER A 106 -12.93 9.33 -12.00
C SER A 106 -11.61 8.58 -12.10
N LEU A 107 -11.61 7.35 -11.59
CA LEU A 107 -10.50 6.42 -11.63
C LEU A 107 -10.91 5.16 -12.37
N ARG A 108 -9.93 4.47 -12.94
CA ARG A 108 -10.06 3.06 -13.34
C ARG A 108 -9.14 2.24 -12.44
N SER A 109 -9.74 1.29 -11.72
CA SER A 109 -9.12 0.65 -10.56
C SER A 109 -9.14 -0.87 -10.65
N ILE A 110 -8.10 -1.52 -10.13
CA ILE A 110 -8.06 -2.96 -9.80
C ILE A 110 -7.81 -3.14 -8.30
N TYR A 111 -8.15 -4.32 -7.78
CA TYR A 111 -8.07 -4.64 -6.37
C TYR A 111 -7.33 -5.94 -6.12
N PHE A 112 -6.53 -6.00 -5.06
CA PHE A 112 -5.87 -7.22 -4.59
C PHE A 112 -5.58 -7.12 -3.09
N ARG A 113 -5.02 -8.19 -2.50
CA ARG A 113 -4.63 -8.22 -1.09
C ARG A 113 -3.13 -8.25 -0.92
N ASP A 114 -2.66 -7.55 0.11
CA ASP A 114 -1.30 -7.73 0.63
C ASP A 114 -1.22 -8.99 1.54
N PRO A 115 -0.02 -9.33 2.07
CA PRO A 115 0.16 -10.53 2.89
C PRO A 115 -0.67 -10.57 4.18
N ASP A 116 -1.05 -9.41 4.72
CA ASP A 116 -1.85 -9.30 5.93
C ASP A 116 -3.36 -9.21 5.64
N GLY A 117 -3.73 -9.10 4.36
CA GLY A 117 -5.11 -9.03 3.89
C GLY A 117 -5.64 -7.61 3.71
N ASN A 118 -4.79 -6.58 3.82
CA ASN A 118 -5.18 -5.20 3.53
C ASN A 118 -5.71 -5.13 2.09
N LEU A 119 -6.78 -4.35 1.88
CA LEU A 119 -7.30 -4.13 0.54
C LEU A 119 -6.44 -3.07 -0.16
N ILE A 120 -5.85 -3.45 -1.29
CA ILE A 120 -5.04 -2.55 -2.10
C ILE A 120 -5.77 -2.30 -3.41
N GLU A 121 -6.11 -1.03 -3.62
CA GLU A 121 -6.61 -0.50 -4.88
C GLU A 121 -5.44 0.16 -5.64
N LEU A 122 -5.25 -0.22 -6.90
CA LEU A 122 -4.29 0.40 -7.81
C LEU A 122 -5.03 0.99 -9.00
N SER A 123 -4.78 2.27 -9.29
CA SER A 123 -5.66 3.04 -10.18
C SER A 123 -4.90 3.97 -11.13
N ASN A 124 -5.47 4.19 -12.32
CA ASN A 124 -5.15 5.35 -13.16
C ASN A 124 -6.27 6.40 -13.03
N CYS A 125 -5.91 7.68 -13.11
CA CYS A 125 -6.89 8.75 -13.30
C CYS A 125 -7.43 8.74 -14.73
N LEU A 126 -8.73 9.00 -14.89
CA LEU A 126 -9.42 9.13 -16.18
C LEU A 126 -9.53 10.60 -16.63
#